data_AF-A0A8T7FPH6-F1
#
_entry.id   AF-A0A8T7FPH6-F1
#
_cell.length_a   1.000
_cell.length_b   1.000
_cell.length_c   1.000
_cell.angle_alpha   90.00
_cell.angle_beta   90.00
_cell.angle_gamma   90.00
#
_symmetry.space_group_name_H-M   'P 1'
#
loop_
_entity.id
_entity.type
_entity.pdbx_description
1 polymer ?
#
loop_
_entity_poly.entity_id
_entity_poly.type
_entity_poly.pdbx_seq_one_letter_code
_entity_poly.pdbx_strand_id
1 'polypeptide(L)'
;MTNGLRTLLNKPIAPPTQPKPDSAAQNGFTPIDSSAMPAVQTVAVPAQPVQTRTGVPVIEWKLPDIGDILDEGNEASTNEEFIQQRARLIEETLASFGAPAQVVAISRGPTITQFGVEPLFVETRGGVRTRVRVSKIASLADDLALALAAPRIRIRAPVPGHSYVGIEVPNEEMALVALRDILESEIYKNFRKPLSFALGRDVAGHPMIASIENMPHLLIAGTTGSGKSVCVNSILTCMLLYNTPDDIRLVLVDPKRVELTGYNGVPHLLGPVVVEMDRVIGALQWMTREMDKRYHLFAQAGSRNIIDYNAKMKLQGQKKLPYLIIVIDELADLMMIAPDETEKTITRLAQLARATGIHMILATQRPSVDVVTGLIKANFPARIAFAVASNTDSRVILDQPGAERLLGRGDMLYQAPDAPAPVRLQGVFVSDHEIQRLVEYWRMLAGGTNPYAAAGTPADTIPENVPLKQAPLWEEVGKADGNDPLFEEAVAIIRKEGKASVSMLQRRLRIGYTRASRIVDMMEDRKIVGPPEGATQMRQVLDFGNTPLPKNNMGE
;
A
#
# COMPACT_ATOMS: atom_id res chain seq x y z
N MET A 1 66.58 7.16 -37.17
CA MET A 1 65.88 8.01 -36.17
C MET A 1 64.55 7.34 -35.88
N THR A 2 64.10 7.10 -34.64
CA THR A 2 64.64 7.49 -33.31
C THR A 2 64.48 6.34 -32.30
N ASN A 3 65.58 5.84 -31.73
CA ASN A 3 65.57 4.96 -30.55
C ASN A 3 65.33 5.80 -29.27
N GLY A 4 64.18 6.47 -29.18
CA GLY A 4 63.91 7.52 -28.19
C GLY A 4 62.85 7.24 -27.12
N LEU A 5 61.93 6.29 -27.34
CA LEU A 5 60.73 6.12 -26.49
C LEU A 5 60.62 4.78 -25.73
N ARG A 6 61.63 3.90 -25.78
CA ARG A 6 61.65 2.64 -24.99
C ARG A 6 62.44 2.69 -23.68
N THR A 7 62.93 3.87 -23.29
CA THR A 7 63.90 4.04 -22.19
C THR A 7 63.35 4.78 -20.95
N LEU A 8 62.03 5.00 -20.87
CA LEU A 8 61.39 5.81 -19.82
C LEU A 8 60.37 5.08 -18.94
N LEU A 9 60.14 3.78 -19.14
CA LEU A 9 59.11 3.00 -18.43
C LEU A 9 59.65 1.84 -17.57
N ASN A 10 60.95 1.84 -17.24
CA ASN A 10 61.54 0.83 -16.35
C ASN A 10 62.64 1.42 -15.44
N LYS A 11 62.21 1.95 -14.29
CA LYS A 11 63.05 2.12 -13.08
C LYS A 11 62.19 1.93 -11.82
N PRO A 12 62.59 1.09 -10.85
CA PRO A 12 61.89 0.95 -9.59
C PRO A 12 62.17 2.15 -8.66
N ILE A 13 61.22 2.48 -7.79
CA ILE A 13 61.36 3.50 -6.75
C ILE A 13 61.48 2.81 -5.39
N ALA A 14 62.53 3.12 -4.65
CA ALA A 14 62.75 2.68 -3.27
C ALA A 14 62.30 3.77 -2.27
N PRO A 15 61.90 3.41 -1.04
CA PRO A 15 61.31 4.36 -0.10
C PRO A 15 62.35 5.29 0.56
N PRO A 16 61.97 6.54 0.90
CA PRO A 16 62.83 7.46 1.65
C PRO A 16 62.92 7.07 3.14
N THR A 17 64.10 7.28 3.73
CA THR A 17 64.42 6.97 5.13
C THR A 17 64.34 8.19 6.05
N GLN A 18 64.10 7.96 7.34
CA GLN A 18 64.10 8.98 8.40
C GLN A 18 65.50 9.20 9.00
N PRO A 19 65.75 10.40 9.58
CA PRO A 19 66.60 10.58 10.75
C PRO A 19 65.81 10.98 12.01
N LYS A 20 66.38 10.68 13.19
CA LYS A 20 65.94 11.00 14.57
C LYS A 20 66.96 11.96 15.23
N PRO A 21 66.88 12.35 16.53
CA PRO A 21 65.84 12.20 17.57
C PRO A 21 65.30 13.61 18.00
N ASP A 22 64.75 13.94 19.17
CA ASP A 22 64.43 13.28 20.48
C ASP A 22 63.28 14.08 21.17
N SER A 23 62.85 14.00 22.44
CA SER A 23 63.20 13.22 23.65
C SER A 23 62.04 13.25 24.66
N ALA A 24 62.01 12.29 25.62
CA ALA A 24 61.19 12.27 26.85
C ALA A 24 59.64 12.13 26.69
N ALA A 25 58.89 11.49 27.59
CA ALA A 25 59.23 10.49 28.62
C ALA A 25 57.97 9.73 29.11
N GLN A 26 58.17 8.54 29.68
CA GLN A 26 57.27 7.80 30.61
C GLN A 26 55.84 7.42 30.17
N ASN A 27 55.66 6.11 29.97
CA ASN A 27 54.64 5.24 30.58
C ASN A 27 53.28 5.85 31.00
N GLY A 28 52.19 5.41 30.34
CA GLY A 28 50.83 5.56 30.88
C GLY A 28 49.76 5.05 29.91
N PHE A 29 49.20 3.87 30.17
CA PHE A 29 48.02 3.39 29.44
C PHE A 29 46.77 3.84 30.21
N THR A 30 46.03 4.79 29.64
CA THR A 30 44.78 5.30 30.22
C THR A 30 43.72 5.30 29.12
N PRO A 31 42.51 4.73 29.35
CA PRO A 31 41.47 4.74 28.34
C PRO A 31 41.03 6.18 28.04
N ILE A 32 40.87 6.54 26.76
CA ILE A 32 40.22 7.80 26.40
C ILE A 32 38.71 7.60 26.46
N ASP A 33 38.09 8.41 27.31
CA ASP A 33 36.67 8.51 27.59
C ASP A 33 35.85 8.78 26.31
N SER A 34 34.69 8.13 26.15
CA SER A 34 33.83 8.21 24.96
C SER A 34 32.98 9.49 24.87
N SER A 35 33.44 10.59 25.48
CA SER A 35 32.71 11.85 25.65
C SER A 35 33.25 13.03 24.82
N ALA A 36 34.23 12.80 23.94
CA ALA A 36 34.91 13.85 23.17
C ALA A 36 35.01 13.58 21.65
N MET A 37 33.88 13.33 20.99
CA MET A 37 33.76 13.58 19.53
C MET A 37 32.95 14.86 19.31
N PRO A 38 33.35 15.75 18.39
CA PRO A 38 32.59 16.96 18.11
C PRO A 38 31.24 16.60 17.49
N ALA A 39 30.15 17.00 18.14
CA ALA A 39 28.81 16.81 17.60
C ALA A 39 28.69 17.52 16.25
N VAL A 40 28.41 16.77 15.18
CA VAL A 40 28.09 17.34 13.88
C VAL A 40 26.74 18.03 14.00
N GLN A 41 26.76 19.34 14.27
CA GLN A 41 25.58 20.17 14.23
C GLN A 41 25.14 20.36 12.78
N THR A 42 24.43 19.38 12.24
CA THR A 42 23.52 19.59 11.10
C THR A 42 22.48 20.61 11.53
N VAL A 43 22.73 21.89 11.24
CA VAL A 43 21.80 22.99 11.51
C VAL A 43 20.59 22.80 10.58
N ALA A 44 19.61 22.04 11.06
CA ALA A 44 18.33 21.87 10.40
C ALA A 44 17.64 23.23 10.35
N VAL A 45 17.67 23.87 9.18
CA VAL A 45 16.96 25.13 8.94
C VAL A 45 15.46 24.82 9.05
N PRO A 46 14.74 25.38 10.04
CA PRO A 46 13.31 25.11 10.17
C PRO A 46 12.59 25.69 8.95
N ALA A 47 11.59 24.96 8.44
CA ALA A 47 10.77 25.40 7.31
C ALA A 47 10.10 26.74 7.64
N GLN A 48 10.56 27.82 7.03
CA GLN A 48 10.05 29.16 7.33
C GLN A 48 8.67 29.34 6.69
N PRO A 49 7.67 29.88 7.42
CA PRO A 49 6.32 30.05 6.87
C PRO A 49 6.30 31.17 5.82
N VAL A 50 6.37 30.79 4.54
CA VAL A 50 6.30 31.73 3.42
C VAL A 50 4.89 32.31 3.34
N GLN A 51 4.75 33.63 3.55
CA GLN A 51 3.46 34.30 3.49
C GLN A 51 2.95 34.37 2.03
N THR A 52 1.96 33.54 1.73
CA THR A 52 1.19 33.65 0.49
C THR A 52 0.12 34.74 0.60
N ARG A 53 -0.36 35.25 -0.55
CA ARG A 53 -1.37 36.32 -0.64
C ARG A 53 -2.71 36.03 0.07
N THR A 54 -2.94 34.81 0.53
CA THR A 54 -4.16 34.37 1.22
C THR A 54 -4.00 34.28 2.75
N GLY A 55 -2.83 34.56 3.31
CA GLY A 55 -2.59 34.58 4.76
C GLY A 55 -2.55 33.21 5.45
N VAL A 56 -2.66 32.11 4.70
CA VAL A 56 -2.50 30.75 5.24
C VAL A 56 -1.00 30.45 5.38
N PRO A 57 -0.52 29.98 6.55
CA PRO A 57 0.87 29.56 6.71
C PRO A 57 1.16 28.33 5.86
N VAL A 58 2.09 28.45 4.91
CA VAL A 58 2.58 27.33 4.11
C VAL A 58 3.91 26.85 4.70
N ILE A 59 3.95 25.59 5.14
CA ILE A 59 5.19 24.92 5.53
C ILE A 59 5.93 24.54 4.26
N GLU A 60 7.17 25.00 4.10
CA GLU A 60 8.03 24.59 2.98
C GLU A 60 8.61 23.20 3.23
N TRP A 61 7.91 22.16 2.75
CA TRP A 61 8.33 20.77 2.89
C TRP A 61 9.55 20.44 2.04
N LYS A 62 10.71 20.22 2.68
CA LYS A 62 11.90 19.65 2.04
C LYS A 62 11.85 18.12 2.11
N LEU A 63 11.93 17.44 0.96
CA LEU A 63 12.13 15.98 0.92
C LEU A 63 13.51 15.59 1.52
N PRO A 64 13.62 14.43 2.19
CA PRO A 64 14.91 13.91 2.65
C PRO A 64 15.83 13.59 1.47
N ASP A 65 17.15 13.56 1.72
CA ASP A 65 18.08 12.88 0.82
C ASP A 65 17.99 11.36 1.01
N ILE A 66 18.33 10.59 -0.02
CA ILE A 66 18.29 9.12 0.04
C ILE A 66 19.53 8.59 0.77
N GLY A 67 20.70 9.22 0.58
CA GLY A 67 21.95 8.78 1.20
C GLY A 67 22.02 9.03 2.71
N ASP A 68 21.29 10.02 3.22
CA ASP A 68 21.16 10.30 4.65
C ASP A 68 20.25 9.28 5.39
N ILE A 69 19.40 8.56 4.64
CA ILE A 69 18.29 7.76 5.19
C ILE A 69 18.47 6.26 4.95
N LEU A 70 18.93 5.85 3.76
CA LEU A 70 19.06 4.46 3.35
C LEU A 70 20.52 4.01 3.23
N ASP A 71 20.79 2.78 3.66
CA ASP A 71 22.13 2.19 3.56
C ASP A 71 22.32 1.49 2.18
N GLU A 72 23.57 1.30 1.76
CA GLU A 72 23.91 0.70 0.46
C GLU A 72 23.86 -0.84 0.52
N GLY A 73 23.44 -1.50 -0.57
CA GLY A 73 23.48 -2.95 -0.68
C GLY A 73 24.90 -3.50 -0.88
N ASN A 74 25.18 -4.64 -0.25
CA ASN A 74 26.42 -5.38 -0.48
C ASN A 74 26.26 -6.32 -1.69
N GLU A 75 27.17 -6.24 -2.66
CA GLU A 75 27.21 -7.21 -3.76
C GLU A 75 27.57 -8.61 -3.25
N ALA A 76 26.73 -9.60 -3.55
CA ALA A 76 26.97 -10.99 -3.17
C ALA A 76 28.00 -11.66 -4.08
N SER A 77 29.05 -12.24 -3.49
CA SER A 77 30.14 -12.89 -4.21
C SER A 77 29.65 -13.93 -5.22
N THR A 78 30.39 -14.13 -6.31
CA THR A 78 30.01 -15.06 -7.39
C THR A 78 30.99 -16.23 -7.44
N ASN A 79 30.51 -17.44 -7.13
CA ASN A 79 31.23 -18.68 -7.36
C ASN A 79 30.73 -19.33 -8.66
N GLU A 80 31.37 -19.01 -9.79
CA GLU A 80 31.00 -19.55 -11.10
C GLU A 80 31.22 -21.06 -11.22
N GLU A 81 32.27 -21.60 -10.58
CA GLU A 81 32.59 -23.03 -10.61
C GLU A 81 31.47 -23.86 -9.95
N PHE A 82 30.95 -23.41 -8.81
CA PHE A 82 29.82 -24.04 -8.14
C PHE A 82 28.52 -23.98 -8.97
N ILE A 83 28.27 -22.87 -9.66
CA ILE A 83 27.13 -22.74 -10.59
C ILE A 83 27.24 -23.75 -11.74
N GLN A 84 28.44 -23.92 -12.31
CA GLN A 84 28.71 -24.92 -13.36
C GLN A 84 28.63 -26.37 -12.84
N GLN A 85 29.05 -26.62 -11.59
CA GLN A 85 28.88 -27.93 -10.95
C GLN A 85 27.40 -28.29 -10.81
N ARG A 86 26.55 -27.34 -10.37
CA ARG A 86 25.10 -27.54 -10.28
C ARG A 86 24.44 -27.74 -11.64
N ALA A 87 24.91 -27.06 -12.70
CA ALA A 87 24.42 -27.28 -14.05
C ALA A 87 24.62 -28.74 -14.50
N ARG A 88 25.83 -29.29 -14.33
CA ARG A 88 26.13 -30.71 -14.67
C ARG A 88 25.29 -31.68 -13.84
N LEU A 89 25.16 -31.44 -12.53
CA LEU A 89 24.37 -32.28 -11.64
C LEU A 89 22.88 -32.33 -12.02
N ILE A 90 22.32 -31.25 -12.57
CA ILE A 90 20.96 -31.24 -13.17
C ILE A 90 20.89 -32.16 -14.39
N GLU A 91 21.84 -32.06 -15.31
CA GLU A 91 21.89 -32.89 -16.53
C GLU A 91 22.04 -34.38 -16.20
N GLU A 92 22.98 -34.71 -15.30
CA GLU A 92 23.25 -36.08 -14.84
C GLU A 92 22.02 -36.69 -14.13
N THR A 93 21.37 -35.94 -13.23
CA THR A 93 20.16 -36.39 -12.52
C THR A 93 18.99 -36.60 -13.49
N LEU A 94 18.77 -35.65 -14.42
CA LEU A 94 17.72 -35.79 -15.43
C LEU A 94 18.00 -36.99 -16.36
N ALA A 95 19.26 -37.25 -16.70
CA ALA A 95 19.65 -38.43 -17.47
C ALA A 95 19.43 -39.75 -16.71
N SER A 96 19.77 -39.83 -15.41
CA SER A 96 19.61 -41.07 -14.62
C SER A 96 18.14 -41.49 -14.45
N PHE A 97 17.21 -40.54 -14.36
CA PHE A 97 15.77 -40.81 -14.39
C PHE A 97 15.21 -40.99 -15.81
N GLY A 98 16.06 -41.06 -16.84
CA GLY A 98 15.68 -41.26 -18.24
C GLY A 98 14.88 -40.09 -18.82
N ALA A 99 15.15 -38.87 -18.39
CA ALA A 99 14.58 -37.62 -18.87
C ALA A 99 15.69 -36.65 -19.37
N PRO A 100 16.69 -37.12 -20.16
CA PRO A 100 17.88 -36.33 -20.50
C PRO A 100 17.52 -34.96 -21.08
N ALA A 101 18.23 -33.95 -20.59
CA ALA A 101 18.10 -32.56 -20.98
C ALA A 101 19.50 -31.91 -20.91
N GLN A 102 19.68 -30.78 -21.59
CA GLN A 102 20.92 -30.01 -21.57
C GLN A 102 20.65 -28.60 -21.02
N VAL A 103 21.53 -28.08 -20.15
CA VAL A 103 21.51 -26.69 -19.70
C VAL A 103 21.99 -25.79 -20.83
N VAL A 104 21.10 -24.94 -21.34
CA VAL A 104 21.36 -24.01 -22.46
C VAL A 104 21.40 -22.54 -22.03
N ALA A 105 20.94 -22.23 -20.81
CA ALA A 105 20.99 -20.89 -20.22
C ALA A 105 21.13 -20.96 -18.70
N ILE A 106 21.79 -19.98 -18.10
CA ILE A 106 21.88 -19.81 -16.64
C ILE A 106 21.68 -18.33 -16.31
N SER A 107 20.67 -18.02 -15.49
CA SER A 107 20.39 -16.66 -15.00
C SER A 107 20.46 -16.65 -13.47
N ARG A 108 21.43 -15.92 -12.89
CA ARG A 108 21.55 -15.75 -11.43
C ARG A 108 20.68 -14.58 -10.97
N GLY A 109 19.69 -14.84 -10.13
CA GLY A 109 18.97 -13.83 -9.36
C GLY A 109 19.50 -13.76 -7.91
N PRO A 110 18.94 -12.89 -7.05
CA PRO A 110 19.43 -12.68 -5.68
C PRO A 110 19.32 -13.92 -4.79
N THR A 111 18.18 -14.62 -4.85
CA THR A 111 17.86 -15.77 -3.97
C THR A 111 17.77 -17.12 -4.70
N ILE A 112 17.68 -17.10 -6.03
CA ILE A 112 17.65 -18.29 -6.88
C ILE A 112 18.56 -18.13 -8.11
N THR A 113 19.01 -19.24 -8.65
CA THR A 113 19.57 -19.33 -10.00
C THR A 113 18.61 -20.15 -10.87
N GLN A 114 18.24 -19.62 -12.03
CA GLN A 114 17.40 -20.31 -13.02
C GLN A 114 18.30 -20.98 -14.06
N PHE A 115 18.27 -22.31 -14.10
CA PHE A 115 18.90 -23.12 -15.13
C PHE A 115 17.86 -23.43 -16.22
N GLY A 116 18.08 -22.91 -17.43
CA GLY A 116 17.24 -23.20 -18.59
C GLY A 116 17.68 -24.50 -19.25
N VAL A 117 16.85 -25.54 -19.21
CA VAL A 117 17.14 -26.87 -19.80
C VAL A 117 16.30 -27.15 -21.05
N GLU A 118 16.94 -27.54 -22.14
CA GLU A 118 16.25 -28.07 -23.33
C GLU A 118 16.08 -29.60 -23.22
N PRO A 119 14.86 -30.15 -23.35
CA PRO A 119 14.64 -31.60 -23.33
C PRO A 119 15.23 -32.29 -24.56
N LEU A 120 16.12 -33.26 -24.35
CA LEU A 120 16.76 -34.05 -25.42
C LEU A 120 15.82 -35.18 -25.91
N PHE A 121 16.34 -36.07 -26.75
CA PHE A 121 15.61 -37.22 -27.28
C PHE A 121 15.92 -38.50 -26.52
N VAL A 122 14.90 -39.35 -26.37
CA VAL A 122 15.00 -40.72 -25.83
C VAL A 122 14.52 -41.73 -26.88
N GLU A 123 15.20 -42.86 -26.97
CA GLU A 123 14.80 -43.97 -27.83
C GLU A 123 13.80 -44.87 -27.10
N THR A 124 12.66 -45.09 -27.75
CA THR A 124 11.59 -45.96 -27.26
C THR A 124 11.88 -47.41 -27.67
N ARG A 125 11.32 -48.41 -26.97
CA ARG A 125 11.52 -49.85 -27.25
C ARG A 125 11.21 -50.32 -28.69
N GLY A 126 10.56 -49.48 -29.51
CA GLY A 126 10.34 -49.71 -30.95
C GLY A 126 11.25 -48.89 -31.87
N GLY A 127 12.42 -48.42 -31.40
CA GLY A 127 13.38 -47.62 -32.18
C GLY A 127 12.99 -46.15 -32.41
N VAL A 128 11.75 -45.75 -32.09
CA VAL A 128 11.26 -44.39 -32.28
C VAL A 128 11.91 -43.43 -31.28
N ARG A 129 12.68 -42.46 -31.79
CA ARG A 129 13.19 -41.31 -31.04
C ARG A 129 12.04 -40.35 -30.73
N THR A 130 11.85 -40.03 -29.45
CA THR A 130 10.86 -39.05 -28.99
C THR A 130 11.54 -38.00 -28.11
N ARG A 131 11.14 -36.72 -28.21
CA ARG A 131 11.64 -35.67 -27.30
C ARG A 131 11.08 -35.92 -25.90
N VAL A 132 11.93 -35.77 -24.88
CA VAL A 132 11.53 -35.89 -23.47
C VAL A 132 10.37 -34.94 -23.18
N ARG A 133 9.26 -35.50 -22.68
CA ARG A 133 8.06 -34.72 -22.38
C ARG A 133 8.34 -33.77 -21.21
N VAL A 134 7.99 -32.50 -21.37
CA VAL A 134 8.09 -31.45 -20.34
C VAL A 134 7.49 -31.89 -19.00
N SER A 135 6.36 -32.60 -19.02
CA SER A 135 5.72 -33.14 -17.81
C SER A 135 6.57 -34.17 -17.06
N LYS A 136 7.48 -34.89 -17.72
CA LYS A 136 8.43 -35.81 -17.07
C LYS A 136 9.52 -35.05 -16.32
N ILE A 137 10.02 -33.94 -16.87
CA ILE A 137 10.96 -33.06 -16.16
C ILE A 137 10.24 -32.41 -14.97
N ALA A 138 9.02 -31.92 -15.17
CA ALA A 138 8.21 -31.30 -14.11
C ALA A 138 7.89 -32.25 -12.94
N SER A 139 7.80 -33.57 -13.17
CA SER A 139 7.60 -34.56 -12.11
C SER A 139 8.85 -34.93 -11.32
N LEU A 140 10.05 -34.58 -11.79
CA LEU A 140 11.34 -34.87 -11.12
C LEU A 140 11.80 -33.71 -10.21
N ALA A 141 10.90 -32.81 -9.83
CA ALA A 141 11.24 -31.61 -9.04
C ALA A 141 11.81 -31.96 -7.66
N ASP A 142 11.29 -33.02 -7.03
CA ASP A 142 11.69 -33.43 -5.68
C ASP A 142 12.99 -34.28 -5.72
N ASP A 143 13.16 -35.12 -6.75
CA ASP A 143 14.43 -35.83 -7.01
C ASP A 143 15.59 -34.87 -7.30
N LEU A 144 15.33 -33.81 -8.10
CA LEU A 144 16.29 -32.73 -8.34
C LEU A 144 16.60 -31.93 -7.07
N ALA A 145 15.60 -31.69 -6.21
CA ALA A 145 15.81 -31.00 -4.94
C ALA A 145 16.72 -31.81 -4.01
N LEU A 146 16.49 -33.12 -3.92
CA LEU A 146 17.33 -34.06 -3.18
C LEU A 146 18.77 -34.08 -3.73
N ALA A 147 18.95 -34.20 -5.05
CA ALA A 147 20.28 -34.23 -5.68
C ALA A 147 21.08 -32.92 -5.48
N LEU A 148 20.42 -31.76 -5.62
CA LEU A 148 21.05 -30.43 -5.49
C LEU A 148 21.21 -29.96 -4.03
N ALA A 149 20.86 -30.79 -3.05
CA ALA A 149 20.74 -30.45 -1.62
C ALA A 149 19.87 -29.19 -1.36
N ALA A 150 18.86 -28.97 -2.21
CA ALA A 150 18.00 -27.79 -2.18
C ALA A 150 16.74 -28.06 -1.35
N PRO A 151 16.28 -27.11 -0.51
CA PRO A 151 15.08 -27.31 0.32
C PRO A 151 13.78 -27.42 -0.48
N ARG A 152 13.73 -26.81 -1.69
CA ARG A 152 12.65 -26.91 -2.67
C ARG A 152 13.11 -26.33 -4.01
N ILE A 153 12.60 -26.87 -5.11
CA ILE A 153 12.85 -26.41 -6.48
C ILE A 153 11.54 -26.05 -7.18
N ARG A 154 11.56 -25.03 -8.04
CA ARG A 154 10.41 -24.63 -8.86
C ARG A 154 10.72 -24.80 -10.35
N ILE A 155 9.93 -25.62 -11.02
CA ILE A 155 10.04 -25.85 -12.46
C ILE A 155 9.01 -24.98 -13.19
N ARG A 156 9.47 -24.10 -14.08
CA ARG A 156 8.69 -23.16 -14.89
C ARG A 156 8.76 -23.60 -16.36
N ALA A 157 7.66 -24.07 -16.93
CA ALA A 157 7.68 -24.75 -18.22
C ALA A 157 6.53 -24.35 -19.16
N PRO A 158 6.80 -23.84 -20.38
CA PRO A 158 8.09 -23.26 -20.81
C PRO A 158 8.42 -21.98 -20.04
N VAL A 159 9.64 -21.44 -20.21
CA VAL A 159 9.93 -20.05 -19.82
C VAL A 159 9.40 -19.11 -20.91
N PRO A 160 8.56 -18.11 -20.61
CA PRO A 160 8.03 -17.18 -21.62
C PRO A 160 9.15 -16.50 -22.41
N GLY A 161 9.02 -16.45 -23.74
CA GLY A 161 10.04 -15.95 -24.66
C GLY A 161 11.10 -16.98 -25.08
N HIS A 162 11.17 -18.16 -24.46
CA HIS A 162 12.21 -19.15 -24.68
C HIS A 162 11.69 -20.57 -24.94
N SER A 163 12.50 -21.40 -25.59
CA SER A 163 12.19 -22.79 -25.94
C SER A 163 12.53 -23.82 -24.85
N TYR A 164 13.06 -23.39 -23.70
CA TYR A 164 13.54 -24.25 -22.62
C TYR A 164 12.60 -24.29 -21.40
N VAL A 165 12.84 -25.28 -20.53
CA VAL A 165 12.23 -25.42 -19.20
C VAL A 165 13.14 -24.75 -18.17
N GLY A 166 12.62 -23.86 -17.34
CA GLY A 166 13.38 -23.18 -16.29
C GLY A 166 13.33 -23.97 -14.98
N ILE A 167 14.49 -24.37 -14.45
CA ILE A 167 14.64 -24.98 -13.13
C ILE A 167 15.20 -23.91 -12.19
N GLU A 168 14.34 -23.40 -11.30
CA GLU A 168 14.69 -22.39 -10.30
C GLU A 168 15.22 -23.08 -9.03
N VAL A 169 16.52 -22.96 -8.78
CA VAL A 169 17.25 -23.57 -7.66
C VAL A 169 17.66 -22.48 -6.66
N PRO A 170 17.45 -22.65 -5.34
CA PRO A 170 17.94 -21.70 -4.33
C PRO A 170 19.46 -21.52 -4.36
N ASN A 171 19.92 -20.28 -4.23
CA ASN A 171 21.33 -19.97 -3.98
C ASN A 171 21.73 -20.45 -2.57
N GLU A 172 23.01 -20.75 -2.35
CA GLU A 172 23.52 -21.06 -0.99
C GLU A 172 23.49 -19.82 -0.11
N GLU A 173 24.08 -18.72 -0.60
CA GLU A 173 23.94 -17.40 -0.03
C GLU A 173 22.82 -16.62 -0.76
N MET A 174 21.82 -16.19 0.00
CA MET A 174 20.75 -15.32 -0.49
C MET A 174 21.19 -13.86 -0.42
N ALA A 175 21.33 -13.21 -1.57
CA ALA A 175 21.69 -11.80 -1.62
C ALA A 175 20.53 -10.93 -1.11
N LEU A 176 20.83 -10.04 -0.16
CA LEU A 176 19.90 -9.03 0.32
C LEU A 176 19.75 -7.94 -0.76
N VAL A 177 18.51 -7.63 -1.14
CA VAL A 177 18.21 -6.58 -2.12
C VAL A 177 17.90 -5.31 -1.35
N ALA A 178 18.89 -4.41 -1.19
CA ALA A 178 18.65 -3.17 -0.44
C ALA A 178 17.69 -2.26 -1.22
N LEU A 179 16.86 -1.50 -0.50
CA LEU A 179 15.93 -0.56 -1.11
C LEU A 179 16.67 0.51 -1.93
N ARG A 180 17.81 1.00 -1.42
CA ARG A 180 18.60 2.07 -2.04
C ARG A 180 19.06 1.71 -3.45
N ASP A 181 19.60 0.51 -3.66
CA ASP A 181 20.06 0.02 -4.98
C ASP A 181 18.99 0.17 -6.09
N ILE A 182 17.72 -0.01 -5.73
CA ILE A 182 16.62 0.10 -6.68
C ILE A 182 16.20 1.56 -6.85
N LEU A 183 16.14 2.34 -5.78
CA LEU A 183 15.78 3.76 -5.85
C LEU A 183 16.80 4.60 -6.61
N GLU A 184 18.09 4.26 -6.51
CA GLU A 184 19.18 4.88 -7.27
C GLU A 184 19.31 4.34 -8.70
N SER A 185 18.59 3.29 -9.08
CA SER A 185 18.64 2.75 -10.43
C SER A 185 18.08 3.74 -11.47
N GLU A 186 18.65 3.76 -12.67
CA GLU A 186 18.16 4.59 -13.78
C GLU A 186 16.72 4.23 -14.18
N ILE A 187 16.29 2.98 -13.96
CA ILE A 187 14.90 2.59 -14.19
C ILE A 187 13.98 3.31 -13.19
N TYR A 188 14.34 3.39 -11.91
CA TYR A 188 13.52 4.12 -10.92
C TYR A 188 13.52 5.63 -11.14
N LYS A 189 14.68 6.23 -11.43
CA LYS A 189 14.79 7.66 -11.77
C LYS A 189 13.87 8.05 -12.93
N ASN A 190 13.79 7.23 -13.98
CA ASN A 190 12.95 7.49 -15.16
C ASN A 190 11.45 7.16 -14.95
N PHE A 191 11.09 6.24 -14.04
CA PHE A 191 9.70 5.88 -13.73
C PHE A 191 9.10 6.57 -12.48
N ARG A 192 9.81 7.55 -11.89
CA ARG A 192 9.41 8.25 -10.66
C ARG A 192 8.07 9.00 -10.80
N LYS A 193 7.01 8.44 -10.20
CA LYS A 193 5.71 9.09 -9.95
C LYS A 193 5.43 9.12 -8.43
N PRO A 194 4.51 9.99 -7.94
CA PRO A 194 4.11 10.07 -6.53
C PRO A 194 3.80 8.71 -5.87
N LEU A 195 3.07 7.83 -6.57
CA LEU A 195 2.64 6.53 -6.04
C LEU A 195 3.51 5.35 -6.50
N SER A 196 4.74 5.60 -6.97
CA SER A 196 5.68 4.56 -7.40
C SER A 196 6.54 4.03 -6.25
N PHE A 197 6.75 2.72 -6.21
CA PHE A 197 7.53 2.04 -5.19
C PHE A 197 8.40 0.92 -5.80
N ALA A 198 9.57 0.70 -5.22
CA ALA A 198 10.40 -0.45 -5.53
C ALA A 198 9.71 -1.72 -5.03
N LEU A 199 9.58 -2.73 -5.88
CA LEU A 199 9.12 -4.06 -5.45
C LEU A 199 10.30 -4.90 -4.97
N GLY A 200 11.39 -4.91 -5.72
CA GLY A 200 12.44 -5.91 -5.59
C GLY A 200 13.16 -6.16 -6.90
N ARG A 201 13.90 -7.27 -7.00
CA ARG A 201 14.55 -7.72 -8.24
C ARG A 201 13.85 -8.97 -8.80
N ASP A 202 13.88 -9.16 -10.11
CA ASP A 202 13.38 -10.38 -10.76
C ASP A 202 14.34 -11.57 -10.61
N VAL A 203 13.96 -12.72 -11.17
CA VAL A 203 14.76 -13.96 -11.17
C VAL A 203 16.08 -13.87 -11.94
N ALA A 204 16.35 -12.77 -12.64
CA ALA A 204 17.59 -12.46 -13.36
C ALA A 204 18.30 -11.21 -12.81
N GLY A 205 17.85 -10.66 -11.68
CA GLY A 205 18.47 -9.53 -10.99
C GLY A 205 18.01 -8.12 -11.44
N HIS A 206 17.10 -8.00 -12.41
CA HIS A 206 16.62 -6.70 -12.89
C HIS A 206 15.75 -6.01 -11.83
N PRO A 207 15.90 -4.69 -11.59
CA PRO A 207 15.07 -3.96 -10.65
C PRO A 207 13.62 -3.82 -11.16
N MET A 208 12.66 -4.13 -10.30
CA MET A 208 11.23 -4.16 -10.58
C MET A 208 10.50 -3.13 -9.73
N ILE A 209 9.56 -2.42 -10.37
CA ILE A 209 8.93 -1.20 -9.85
C ILE A 209 7.44 -1.27 -10.14
N ALA A 210 6.63 -0.84 -9.18
CA ALA A 210 5.18 -0.76 -9.29
C ALA A 210 4.68 0.65 -8.99
N SER A 211 3.43 0.95 -9.38
CA SER A 211 2.76 2.20 -9.05
C SER A 211 1.28 2.00 -8.78
N ILE A 212 0.78 2.49 -7.64
CA ILE A 212 -0.62 2.32 -7.21
C ILE A 212 -1.58 3.16 -8.09
N GLU A 213 -1.09 4.17 -8.80
CA GLU A 213 -1.91 4.92 -9.78
C GLU A 213 -2.42 4.04 -10.94
N ASN A 214 -1.57 3.11 -11.40
CA ASN A 214 -1.92 2.13 -12.43
C ASN A 214 -2.81 1.01 -11.85
N MET A 215 -2.73 0.79 -10.54
CA MET A 215 -3.20 -0.38 -9.80
C MET A 215 -3.88 0.07 -8.50
N PRO A 216 -5.12 0.56 -8.56
CA PRO A 216 -5.66 1.50 -7.57
C PRO A 216 -5.69 0.97 -6.13
N HIS A 217 -5.78 -0.35 -5.98
CA HIS A 217 -5.76 -1.05 -4.70
C HIS A 217 -4.88 -2.31 -4.80
N LEU A 218 -4.12 -2.59 -3.74
CA LEU A 218 -3.11 -3.65 -3.66
C LEU A 218 -3.43 -4.60 -2.49
N LEU A 219 -3.43 -5.90 -2.76
CA LEU A 219 -3.55 -6.95 -1.75
C LEU A 219 -2.19 -7.62 -1.51
N ILE A 220 -1.75 -7.72 -0.26
CA ILE A 220 -0.49 -8.34 0.16
C ILE A 220 -0.82 -9.47 1.13
N ALA A 221 -0.27 -10.67 0.91
CA ALA A 221 -0.54 -11.80 1.79
C ALA A 221 0.66 -12.74 1.93
N GLY A 222 0.81 -13.36 3.10
CA GLY A 222 1.88 -14.31 3.40
C GLY A 222 2.03 -14.54 4.90
N THR A 223 2.63 -15.66 5.30
CA THR A 223 2.75 -16.02 6.73
C THR A 223 3.74 -15.12 7.48
N THR A 224 3.74 -15.19 8.81
CA THR A 224 4.72 -14.50 9.66
C THR A 224 6.16 -14.84 9.24
N GLY A 225 7.03 -13.84 9.13
CA GLY A 225 8.43 -14.01 8.67
C GLY A 225 8.61 -14.23 7.16
N SER A 226 7.54 -14.25 6.36
CA SER A 226 7.62 -14.47 4.91
C SER A 226 8.17 -13.26 4.12
N GLY A 227 7.98 -12.04 4.63
CA GLY A 227 8.38 -10.78 3.97
C GLY A 227 7.29 -9.68 3.97
N LYS A 228 6.03 -10.03 4.27
CA LYS A 228 4.86 -9.13 4.27
C LYS A 228 5.14 -7.74 4.85
N SER A 229 5.58 -7.65 6.10
CA SER A 229 5.69 -6.39 6.84
C SER A 229 6.83 -5.50 6.31
N VAL A 230 7.97 -6.11 5.98
CA VAL A 230 9.09 -5.42 5.29
C VAL A 230 8.64 -4.85 3.94
N CYS A 231 7.77 -5.57 3.21
CA CYS A 231 7.18 -5.05 1.97
C CYS A 231 6.28 -3.83 2.23
N VAL A 232 5.35 -3.90 3.18
CA VAL A 232 4.50 -2.75 3.58
C VAL A 232 5.37 -1.55 3.98
N ASN A 233 6.41 -1.77 4.79
CA ASN A 233 7.34 -0.75 5.21
C ASN A 233 8.18 -0.18 4.04
N SER A 234 8.60 -0.99 3.08
CA SER A 234 9.31 -0.52 1.89
C SER A 234 8.44 0.37 1.00
N ILE A 235 7.14 0.08 0.90
CA ILE A 235 6.17 0.91 0.16
C ILE A 235 5.98 2.25 0.87
N LEU A 236 5.77 2.25 2.19
CA LEU A 236 5.68 3.47 3.00
C LEU A 236 6.97 4.29 2.95
N THR A 237 8.13 3.64 2.96
CA THR A 237 9.45 4.28 2.83
C THR A 237 9.61 4.95 1.46
N CYS A 238 9.28 4.26 0.36
CA CYS A 238 9.24 4.88 -0.98
C CYS A 238 8.33 6.11 -1.03
N MET A 239 7.13 6.01 -0.43
CA MET A 239 6.17 7.10 -0.38
C MET A 239 6.71 8.31 0.40
N LEU A 240 7.27 8.09 1.59
CA LEU A 240 7.77 9.14 2.47
C LEU A 240 9.11 9.75 2.02
N LEU A 241 9.92 9.04 1.21
CA LEU A 241 11.11 9.61 0.59
C LEU A 241 10.77 10.60 -0.54
N TYR A 242 9.70 10.36 -1.29
CA TYR A 242 9.44 11.06 -2.55
C TYR A 242 8.23 12.00 -2.57
N ASN A 243 7.44 12.05 -1.49
CA ASN A 243 6.21 12.84 -1.42
C ASN A 243 6.16 13.72 -0.17
N THR A 244 5.59 14.91 -0.29
CA THR A 244 5.28 15.79 0.85
C THR A 244 3.88 15.49 1.43
N PRO A 245 3.55 16.00 2.63
CA PRO A 245 2.18 15.97 3.18
C PRO A 245 1.10 16.71 2.35
N ASP A 246 1.51 17.42 1.29
CA ASP A 246 0.61 18.04 0.33
C ASP A 246 0.53 17.26 -1.00
N ASP A 247 1.41 16.27 -1.23
CA ASP A 247 1.30 15.29 -2.31
C ASP A 247 0.45 14.08 -1.90
N ILE A 248 0.70 13.54 -0.71
CA ILE A 248 0.02 12.35 -0.17
C ILE A 248 -0.41 12.54 1.28
N ARG A 249 -1.48 11.84 1.67
CA ARG A 249 -1.98 11.73 3.04
C ARG A 249 -2.28 10.28 3.39
N LEU A 250 -1.89 9.89 4.61
CA LEU A 250 -1.86 8.51 5.06
C LEU A 250 -2.88 8.25 6.18
N VAL A 251 -3.53 7.09 6.11
CA VAL A 251 -4.25 6.45 7.22
C VAL A 251 -3.62 5.08 7.43
N LEU A 252 -3.00 4.85 8.58
CA LEU A 252 -2.37 3.56 8.90
C LEU A 252 -3.21 2.84 9.95
N VAL A 253 -3.46 1.56 9.74
CA VAL A 253 -4.24 0.68 10.62
C VAL A 253 -3.36 -0.51 11.02
N ASP A 254 -3.05 -0.58 12.31
CA ASP A 254 -2.23 -1.63 12.92
C ASP A 254 -2.87 -2.04 14.26
N PRO A 255 -3.78 -3.03 14.25
CA PRO A 255 -4.46 -3.47 15.47
C PRO A 255 -3.54 -4.22 16.44
N LYS A 256 -2.39 -4.70 15.97
CA LYS A 256 -1.42 -5.47 16.76
C LYS A 256 -0.42 -4.56 17.47
N ARG A 257 -0.31 -3.31 17.01
CA ARG A 257 0.56 -2.24 17.50
C ARG A 257 2.05 -2.47 17.25
N VAL A 258 2.41 -3.40 16.37
CA VAL A 258 3.79 -3.88 16.14
C VAL A 258 4.47 -3.23 14.93
N GLU A 259 3.72 -3.05 13.84
CA GLU A 259 4.31 -2.90 12.49
C GLU A 259 4.28 -1.45 11.98
N LEU A 260 3.20 -0.71 12.27
CA LEU A 260 2.99 0.64 11.73
C LEU A 260 2.97 1.74 12.81
N THR A 261 2.92 1.38 14.10
CA THR A 261 2.93 2.34 15.22
C THR A 261 4.17 3.22 15.24
N GLY A 262 5.30 2.75 14.70
CA GLY A 262 6.54 3.51 14.57
C GLY A 262 6.39 4.82 13.77
N TYR A 263 5.52 4.87 12.77
CA TYR A 263 5.29 6.05 11.91
C TYR A 263 4.51 7.19 12.59
N ASN A 264 4.00 7.02 13.82
CA ASN A 264 3.23 8.06 14.50
C ASN A 264 3.99 9.40 14.53
N GLY A 265 3.31 10.49 14.15
CA GLY A 265 3.91 11.82 14.10
C GLY A 265 4.71 12.16 12.83
N VAL A 266 4.71 11.33 11.78
CA VAL A 266 5.05 11.86 10.44
C VAL A 266 3.91 12.78 9.94
N PRO A 267 4.20 13.94 9.33
CA PRO A 267 3.19 14.96 9.04
C PRO A 267 2.21 14.57 7.93
N HIS A 268 2.48 13.49 7.17
CA HIS A 268 1.59 12.91 6.16
C HIS A 268 0.37 12.19 6.75
N LEU A 269 0.40 11.80 8.03
CA LEU A 269 -0.74 11.15 8.68
C LEU A 269 -1.93 12.12 8.81
N LEU A 270 -3.16 11.59 8.68
CA LEU A 270 -4.41 12.34 8.98
C LEU A 270 -4.86 12.23 10.45
N GLY A 271 -4.21 11.35 11.21
CA GLY A 271 -4.45 11.08 12.62
C GLY A 271 -3.44 10.05 13.12
N PRO A 272 -3.39 9.77 14.43
CA PRO A 272 -2.54 8.71 14.97
C PRO A 272 -2.90 7.35 14.34
N VAL A 273 -1.93 6.45 14.30
CA VAL A 273 -2.09 5.08 13.76
C VAL A 273 -3.27 4.40 14.46
N VAL A 274 -4.21 3.87 13.67
CA VAL A 274 -5.48 3.34 14.18
C VAL A 274 -5.24 1.93 14.72
N VAL A 275 -5.24 1.83 16.04
CA VAL A 275 -5.01 0.58 16.79
C VAL A 275 -6.31 -0.05 17.33
N GLU A 276 -7.39 0.73 17.44
CA GLU A 276 -8.69 0.28 17.95
C GLU A 276 -9.63 -0.08 16.80
N MET A 277 -10.17 -1.29 16.80
CA MET A 277 -10.93 -1.88 15.69
C MET A 277 -12.16 -1.06 15.30
N ASP A 278 -12.94 -0.61 16.28
CA ASP A 278 -14.16 0.19 16.07
C ASP A 278 -13.88 1.51 15.35
N ARG A 279 -12.68 2.08 15.54
CA ARG A 279 -12.24 3.30 14.87
C ARG A 279 -11.84 3.06 13.41
N VAL A 280 -11.49 1.83 13.02
CA VAL A 280 -11.15 1.48 11.63
C VAL A 280 -12.36 1.57 10.72
N ILE A 281 -13.52 1.09 11.20
CA ILE A 281 -14.80 1.26 10.50
C ILE A 281 -15.13 2.75 10.32
N GLY A 282 -15.00 3.55 11.38
CA GLY A 282 -15.17 5.01 11.32
C GLY A 282 -14.23 5.71 10.30
N ALA A 283 -12.98 5.23 10.20
CA ALA A 283 -12.01 5.71 9.21
C ALA A 283 -12.39 5.31 7.77
N LEU A 284 -12.80 4.05 7.53
CA LEU A 284 -13.28 3.59 6.21
C LEU A 284 -14.56 4.32 5.76
N GLN A 285 -15.48 4.59 6.69
CA GLN A 285 -16.65 5.44 6.44
C GLN A 285 -16.25 6.90 6.14
N TRP A 286 -15.25 7.46 6.84
CA TRP A 286 -14.72 8.79 6.55
C TRP A 286 -14.08 8.86 5.15
N MET A 287 -13.26 7.89 4.78
CA MET A 287 -12.67 7.77 3.43
C MET A 287 -13.75 7.70 2.35
N THR A 288 -14.88 7.05 2.64
CA THR A 288 -16.03 6.98 1.73
C THR A 288 -16.73 8.34 1.56
N ARG A 289 -16.86 9.13 2.64
CA ARG A 289 -17.40 10.51 2.56
C ARG A 289 -16.45 11.46 1.82
N GLU A 290 -15.15 11.33 2.04
CA GLU A 290 -14.12 12.11 1.32
C GLU A 290 -14.09 11.76 -0.18
N MET A 291 -14.29 10.48 -0.54
CA MET A 291 -14.48 10.05 -1.93
C MET A 291 -15.72 10.74 -2.55
N ASP A 292 -16.87 10.69 -1.88
CA ASP A 292 -18.10 11.33 -2.37
C ASP A 292 -17.93 12.86 -2.51
N LYS A 293 -17.29 13.52 -1.53
CA LYS A 293 -16.91 14.96 -1.54
C LYS A 293 -16.02 15.30 -2.74
N ARG A 294 -15.00 14.48 -3.03
CA ARG A 294 -14.12 14.66 -4.20
C ARG A 294 -14.87 14.57 -5.53
N TYR A 295 -15.79 13.63 -5.68
CA TYR A 295 -16.64 13.56 -6.88
C TYR A 295 -17.47 14.83 -7.10
N HIS A 296 -18.01 15.45 -6.06
CA HIS A 296 -18.73 16.73 -6.16
C HIS A 296 -17.81 17.88 -6.59
N LEU A 297 -16.61 17.99 -5.99
CA LEU A 297 -15.60 19.00 -6.38
C LEU A 297 -15.17 18.83 -7.84
N PHE A 298 -14.98 17.58 -8.30
CA PHE A 298 -14.61 17.28 -9.68
C PHE A 298 -15.70 17.66 -10.67
N ALA A 299 -16.96 17.35 -10.36
CA ALA A 299 -18.11 17.71 -11.18
C ALA A 299 -18.24 19.24 -11.32
N GLN A 300 -18.14 19.98 -10.21
CA GLN A 300 -18.15 21.45 -10.19
C GLN A 300 -16.99 22.05 -11.01
N ALA A 301 -15.80 21.47 -10.91
CA ALA A 301 -14.63 21.88 -11.68
C ALA A 301 -14.57 21.29 -13.12
N GLY A 302 -15.60 20.56 -13.57
CA GLY A 302 -15.63 19.91 -14.89
C GLY A 302 -14.43 18.97 -15.15
N SER A 303 -13.98 18.24 -14.15
CA SER A 303 -12.79 17.38 -14.15
C SER A 303 -13.18 15.91 -14.02
N ARG A 304 -12.45 14.97 -14.66
CA ARG A 304 -12.83 13.54 -14.63
C ARG A 304 -12.21 12.75 -13.48
N ASN A 305 -11.12 13.27 -12.92
CA ASN A 305 -10.29 12.60 -11.92
C ASN A 305 -9.42 13.62 -11.15
N ILE A 306 -8.68 13.14 -10.14
CA ILE A 306 -7.77 13.95 -9.32
C ILE A 306 -6.65 14.65 -10.12
N ILE A 307 -6.14 14.03 -11.20
CA ILE A 307 -5.06 14.57 -12.02
C ILE A 307 -5.57 15.78 -12.82
N ASP A 308 -6.72 15.62 -13.50
CA ASP A 308 -7.43 16.72 -14.19
C ASP A 308 -7.70 17.89 -13.21
N TYR A 309 -8.23 17.57 -12.03
CA TYR A 309 -8.59 18.55 -11.01
C TYR A 309 -7.35 19.31 -10.49
N ASN A 310 -6.30 18.59 -10.09
CA ASN A 310 -5.07 19.17 -9.58
C ASN A 310 -4.33 20.00 -10.64
N ALA A 311 -4.39 19.60 -11.92
CA ALA A 311 -3.86 20.41 -13.01
C ALA A 311 -4.59 21.76 -13.13
N LYS A 312 -5.93 21.76 -13.05
CA LYS A 312 -6.73 23.01 -13.05
C LYS A 312 -6.46 23.87 -11.81
N MET A 313 -6.43 23.27 -10.61
CA MET A 313 -6.12 24.01 -9.37
C MET A 313 -4.74 24.68 -9.46
N LYS A 314 -3.73 23.96 -9.95
CA LYS A 314 -2.37 24.49 -10.16
C LYS A 314 -2.36 25.68 -11.13
N LEU A 315 -3.10 25.59 -12.24
CA LEU A 315 -3.24 26.70 -13.20
C LEU A 315 -3.97 27.92 -12.61
N GLN A 316 -4.85 27.71 -11.64
CA GLN A 316 -5.59 28.75 -10.93
C GLN A 316 -4.87 29.28 -9.67
N GLY A 317 -3.67 28.78 -9.35
CA GLY A 317 -2.94 29.13 -8.13
C GLY A 317 -3.59 28.60 -6.84
N GLN A 318 -4.51 27.64 -6.94
CA GLN A 318 -5.22 27.04 -5.80
C GLN A 318 -4.50 25.77 -5.30
N LYS A 319 -4.79 25.39 -4.05
CA LYS A 319 -4.21 24.18 -3.45
C LYS A 319 -4.73 22.91 -4.13
N LYS A 320 -3.82 22.01 -4.49
CA LYS A 320 -4.12 20.67 -5.01
C LYS A 320 -4.66 19.76 -3.90
N LEU A 321 -5.46 18.76 -4.26
CA LEU A 321 -5.83 17.67 -3.34
C LEU A 321 -4.70 16.63 -3.27
N PRO A 322 -4.28 16.18 -2.09
CA PRO A 322 -3.33 15.08 -1.96
C PRO A 322 -3.99 13.75 -2.34
N TYR A 323 -3.21 12.80 -2.82
CA TYR A 323 -3.64 11.40 -2.88
C TYR A 323 -3.82 10.87 -1.46
N LEU A 324 -4.82 10.01 -1.24
CA LEU A 324 -5.14 9.44 0.06
C LEU A 324 -4.86 7.94 0.01
N ILE A 325 -4.00 7.44 0.90
CA ILE A 325 -3.67 6.01 0.98
C ILE A 325 -4.04 5.51 2.37
N ILE A 326 -4.94 4.52 2.44
CA ILE A 326 -5.14 3.73 3.65
C ILE A 326 -4.36 2.42 3.56
N VAL A 327 -3.63 2.09 4.62
CA VAL A 327 -2.85 0.86 4.77
C VAL A 327 -3.38 0.09 5.97
N ILE A 328 -3.75 -1.16 5.77
CA ILE A 328 -4.26 -2.05 6.81
C ILE A 328 -3.33 -3.26 6.91
N ASP A 329 -2.61 -3.40 8.03
CA ASP A 329 -1.59 -4.45 8.15
C ASP A 329 -2.16 -5.87 8.27
N GLU A 330 -3.35 -5.99 8.88
CA GLU A 330 -4.06 -7.25 9.06
C GLU A 330 -5.56 -7.08 8.80
N LEU A 331 -5.98 -7.31 7.55
CA LEU A 331 -7.40 -7.38 7.16
C LEU A 331 -8.16 -8.47 7.93
N ALA A 332 -7.48 -9.56 8.31
CA ALA A 332 -8.11 -10.71 8.96
C ALA A 332 -8.81 -10.35 10.27
N ASP A 333 -8.21 -9.47 11.08
CA ASP A 333 -8.77 -9.14 12.39
C ASP A 333 -10.03 -8.25 12.26
N LEU A 334 -10.15 -7.45 11.18
CA LEU A 334 -11.37 -6.70 10.85
C LEU A 334 -12.48 -7.64 10.37
N MET A 335 -12.15 -8.58 9.48
CA MET A 335 -13.08 -9.58 8.96
C MET A 335 -13.59 -10.55 10.05
N MET A 336 -12.87 -10.70 11.17
CA MET A 336 -13.34 -11.44 12.35
C MET A 336 -14.36 -10.69 13.20
N ILE A 337 -14.37 -9.35 13.17
CA ILE A 337 -15.17 -8.52 14.07
C ILE A 337 -16.41 -7.97 13.36
N ALA A 338 -16.24 -7.46 12.14
CA ALA A 338 -17.31 -6.84 11.36
C ALA A 338 -17.17 -7.17 9.85
N PRO A 339 -17.28 -8.45 9.44
CA PRO A 339 -17.07 -8.87 8.05
C PRO A 339 -17.96 -8.12 7.07
N ASP A 340 -19.29 -8.12 7.28
CA ASP A 340 -20.27 -7.51 6.38
C ASP A 340 -20.02 -6.01 6.13
N GLU A 341 -19.64 -5.26 7.16
CA GLU A 341 -19.37 -3.82 7.04
C GLU A 341 -17.99 -3.54 6.46
N THR A 342 -16.98 -4.34 6.84
CA THR A 342 -15.62 -4.26 6.30
C THR A 342 -15.61 -4.55 4.80
N GLU A 343 -16.16 -5.70 4.38
CA GLU A 343 -16.19 -6.11 2.98
C GLU A 343 -17.00 -5.11 2.13
N LYS A 344 -18.18 -4.68 2.60
CA LYS A 344 -19.04 -3.73 1.89
C LYS A 344 -18.36 -2.37 1.69
N THR A 345 -17.68 -1.86 2.73
CA THR A 345 -17.04 -0.53 2.66
C THR A 345 -15.76 -0.57 1.84
N ILE A 346 -14.94 -1.61 2.01
CA ILE A 346 -13.77 -1.86 1.16
C ILE A 346 -14.18 -2.06 -0.30
N THR A 347 -15.23 -2.83 -0.58
CA THR A 347 -15.74 -3.05 -1.95
C THR A 347 -16.21 -1.75 -2.59
N ARG A 348 -17.00 -0.92 -1.87
CA ARG A 348 -17.46 0.38 -2.37
C ARG A 348 -16.29 1.32 -2.68
N LEU A 349 -15.30 1.39 -1.78
CA LEU A 349 -14.08 2.16 -2.02
C LEU A 349 -13.34 1.60 -3.26
N ALA A 350 -13.08 0.30 -3.32
CA ALA A 350 -12.27 -0.29 -4.38
C ALA A 350 -12.87 -0.11 -5.80
N GLN A 351 -14.19 0.03 -5.91
CA GLN A 351 -14.89 0.26 -7.17
C GLN A 351 -14.86 1.72 -7.64
N LEU A 352 -14.79 2.69 -6.72
CA LEU A 352 -15.05 4.10 -7.01
C LEU A 352 -13.89 5.04 -6.67
N ALA A 353 -12.94 4.61 -5.84
CA ALA A 353 -11.87 5.44 -5.31
C ALA A 353 -10.78 5.83 -6.33
N ARG A 354 -10.57 5.02 -7.39
CA ARG A 354 -9.52 5.25 -8.39
C ARG A 354 -9.50 6.67 -8.97
N ALA A 355 -10.66 7.21 -9.34
CA ALA A 355 -10.73 8.54 -9.94
C ALA A 355 -10.44 9.66 -8.92
N THR A 356 -10.76 9.45 -7.65
CA THR A 356 -10.61 10.44 -6.56
C THR A 356 -9.22 10.47 -5.94
N GLY A 357 -8.29 9.64 -6.42
CA GLY A 357 -6.95 9.51 -5.86
C GLY A 357 -6.97 8.90 -4.45
N ILE A 358 -8.00 8.11 -4.13
CA ILE A 358 -8.07 7.30 -2.92
C ILE A 358 -7.58 5.89 -3.28
N HIS A 359 -6.67 5.37 -2.47
CA HIS A 359 -5.93 4.14 -2.68
C HIS A 359 -5.91 3.29 -1.42
N MET A 360 -5.79 1.97 -1.58
CA MET A 360 -5.81 1.02 -0.46
C MET A 360 -4.72 -0.03 -0.59
N ILE A 361 -3.97 -0.25 0.48
CA ILE A 361 -3.08 -1.40 0.64
C ILE A 361 -3.67 -2.26 1.76
N LEU A 362 -4.13 -3.46 1.42
CA LEU A 362 -4.61 -4.43 2.39
C LEU A 362 -3.56 -5.51 2.54
N ALA A 363 -3.08 -5.74 3.76
CA ALA A 363 -2.19 -6.85 4.08
C ALA A 363 -2.92 -7.88 4.97
N THR A 364 -2.50 -9.15 4.90
CA THR A 364 -3.03 -10.22 5.76
C THR A 364 -1.99 -11.32 6.00
N GLN A 365 -1.93 -11.85 7.22
CA GLN A 365 -1.19 -13.07 7.55
C GLN A 365 -2.06 -14.33 7.47
N ARG A 366 -3.38 -14.17 7.24
CA ARG A 366 -4.36 -15.26 7.13
C ARG A 366 -5.02 -15.26 5.75
N PRO A 367 -4.41 -15.93 4.75
CA PRO A 367 -4.99 -16.12 3.43
C PRO A 367 -6.08 -17.21 3.44
N SER A 368 -7.15 -17.04 4.21
CA SER A 368 -8.36 -17.87 4.15
C SER A 368 -9.44 -17.23 3.26
N VAL A 369 -10.38 -18.03 2.76
CA VAL A 369 -11.48 -17.58 1.88
C VAL A 369 -12.37 -16.54 2.57
N ASP A 370 -12.50 -16.65 3.90
CA ASP A 370 -13.34 -15.79 4.75
C ASP A 370 -12.71 -14.39 4.97
N VAL A 371 -11.40 -14.26 4.76
CA VAL A 371 -10.65 -12.99 4.82
C VAL A 371 -10.41 -12.40 3.43
N VAL A 372 -10.01 -13.25 2.48
CA VAL A 372 -9.71 -12.89 1.09
C VAL A 372 -10.83 -13.43 0.20
N THR A 373 -11.99 -12.81 0.35
CA THR A 373 -13.24 -13.22 -0.29
C THR A 373 -13.21 -13.04 -1.81
N GLY A 374 -14.22 -13.59 -2.50
CA GLY A 374 -14.43 -13.34 -3.93
C GLY A 374 -14.63 -11.86 -4.27
N LEU A 375 -15.32 -11.09 -3.41
CA LEU A 375 -15.54 -9.66 -3.63
C LEU A 375 -14.27 -8.85 -3.39
N ILE A 376 -13.50 -9.16 -2.34
CA ILE A 376 -12.18 -8.54 -2.14
C ILE A 376 -11.29 -8.81 -3.37
N LYS A 377 -11.17 -10.07 -3.81
CA LYS A 377 -10.34 -10.42 -4.99
C LYS A 377 -10.79 -9.77 -6.30
N ALA A 378 -12.10 -9.61 -6.52
CA ALA A 378 -12.63 -9.01 -7.75
C ALA A 378 -12.24 -7.53 -7.90
N ASN A 379 -12.06 -6.81 -6.79
CA ASN A 379 -11.74 -5.37 -6.80
C ASN A 379 -10.26 -5.08 -6.46
N PHE A 380 -9.48 -6.09 -6.08
CA PHE A 380 -8.03 -6.03 -5.84
C PHE A 380 -7.28 -6.93 -6.85
N PRO A 381 -7.12 -6.49 -8.12
CA PRO A 381 -6.45 -7.27 -9.16
C PRO A 381 -4.91 -7.24 -9.05
N ALA A 382 -4.33 -6.24 -8.37
CA ALA A 382 -2.91 -6.20 -8.07
C ALA A 382 -2.64 -6.93 -6.75
N ARG A 383 -1.80 -7.97 -6.78
CA ARG A 383 -1.60 -8.86 -5.63
C ARG A 383 -0.14 -9.25 -5.44
N ILE A 384 0.29 -9.33 -4.20
CA ILE A 384 1.60 -9.85 -3.78
C ILE A 384 1.37 -11.03 -2.83
N ALA A 385 1.86 -12.21 -3.20
CA ALA A 385 1.90 -13.36 -2.31
C ALA A 385 3.36 -13.65 -1.92
N PHE A 386 3.69 -13.46 -0.65
CA PHE A 386 4.89 -14.04 -0.05
C PHE A 386 4.66 -15.52 0.25
N ALA A 387 5.66 -16.18 0.84
CA ALA A 387 5.55 -17.58 1.24
C ALA A 387 4.31 -17.86 2.11
N VAL A 388 3.64 -18.98 1.81
CA VAL A 388 2.46 -19.49 2.53
C VAL A 388 2.64 -20.97 2.89
N ALA A 389 1.83 -21.46 3.82
CA ALA A 389 1.94 -22.83 4.31
C ALA A 389 1.46 -23.88 3.29
N SER A 390 0.45 -23.56 2.46
CA SER A 390 -0.22 -24.54 1.62
C SER A 390 -0.53 -24.08 0.20
N ASN A 391 -0.67 -25.08 -0.68
CA ASN A 391 -1.11 -24.93 -2.07
C ASN A 391 -2.55 -24.36 -2.18
N THR A 392 -3.37 -24.53 -1.12
CA THR A 392 -4.68 -23.89 -0.95
C THR A 392 -4.55 -22.39 -0.70
N ASP A 393 -3.71 -21.97 0.25
CA ASP A 393 -3.47 -20.55 0.57
C ASP A 393 -3.01 -19.77 -0.67
N SER A 394 -2.14 -20.36 -1.49
CA SER A 394 -1.69 -19.75 -2.75
C SER A 394 -2.86 -19.44 -3.70
N ARG A 395 -3.87 -20.33 -3.80
CA ARG A 395 -5.07 -20.08 -4.61
C ARG A 395 -6.02 -19.08 -3.95
N VAL A 396 -6.05 -18.99 -2.62
CA VAL A 396 -6.82 -17.94 -1.95
C VAL A 396 -6.31 -16.56 -2.38
N ILE A 397 -4.99 -16.36 -2.48
CA ILE A 397 -4.39 -15.07 -2.88
C ILE A 397 -4.38 -14.87 -4.41
N LEU A 398 -3.77 -15.80 -5.15
CA LEU A 398 -3.42 -15.64 -6.56
C LEU A 398 -4.39 -16.32 -7.53
N ASP A 399 -5.43 -17.00 -7.04
CA ASP A 399 -6.27 -17.94 -7.80
C ASP A 399 -5.51 -19.15 -8.41
N GLN A 400 -4.19 -19.20 -8.27
CA GLN A 400 -3.30 -20.27 -8.75
C GLN A 400 -2.28 -20.74 -7.69
N PRO A 401 -1.74 -21.97 -7.81
CA PRO A 401 -0.64 -22.43 -6.95
C PRO A 401 0.70 -21.72 -7.26
N GLY A 402 1.65 -21.83 -6.34
CA GLY A 402 3.04 -21.39 -6.50
C GLY A 402 3.63 -20.70 -5.27
N ALA A 403 2.83 -20.00 -4.46
CA ALA A 403 3.32 -19.26 -3.30
C ALA A 403 3.81 -20.19 -2.16
N GLU A 404 3.32 -21.44 -2.12
CA GLU A 404 3.81 -22.48 -1.20
C GLU A 404 5.23 -22.97 -1.54
N ARG A 405 5.76 -22.61 -2.72
CA ARG A 405 7.12 -22.96 -3.18
C ARG A 405 8.14 -21.84 -2.99
N LEU A 406 7.74 -20.71 -2.41
CA LEU A 406 8.61 -19.60 -2.07
C LEU A 406 9.47 -19.93 -0.84
N LEU A 407 10.60 -19.24 -0.72
CA LEU A 407 11.63 -19.43 0.30
C LEU A 407 11.40 -18.58 1.56
N GLY A 408 10.48 -17.62 1.50
CA GLY A 408 10.29 -16.60 2.54
C GLY A 408 11.35 -15.50 2.43
N ARG A 409 11.56 -14.74 3.52
CA ARG A 409 12.56 -13.64 3.57
C ARG A 409 12.50 -12.67 2.38
N GLY A 410 11.30 -12.34 1.92
CA GLY A 410 11.06 -11.42 0.80
C GLY A 410 10.85 -12.07 -0.56
N ASP A 411 11.07 -13.38 -0.72
CA ASP A 411 10.74 -14.09 -1.97
C ASP A 411 9.21 -14.14 -2.15
N MET A 412 8.73 -13.61 -3.29
CA MET A 412 7.31 -13.36 -3.55
C MET A 412 6.90 -13.65 -5.00
N LEU A 413 5.60 -13.91 -5.18
CA LEU A 413 4.90 -13.86 -6.46
C LEU A 413 4.07 -12.57 -6.54
N TYR A 414 4.38 -11.74 -7.54
CA TYR A 414 3.66 -10.50 -7.82
C TYR A 414 2.79 -10.64 -9.08
N GLN A 415 1.50 -10.36 -8.93
CA GLN A 415 0.49 -10.33 -9.97
C GLN A 415 0.11 -8.88 -10.25
N ALA A 416 0.46 -8.37 -11.43
CA ALA A 416 -0.05 -7.08 -11.93
C ALA A 416 -1.44 -7.27 -12.57
N PRO A 417 -2.34 -6.26 -12.56
CA PRO A 417 -3.70 -6.39 -13.12
C PRO A 417 -3.77 -6.71 -14.62
N ASP A 418 -2.72 -6.37 -15.35
CA ASP A 418 -2.56 -6.51 -16.80
C ASP A 418 -1.67 -7.71 -17.20
N ALA A 419 -1.02 -8.36 -16.23
CA ALA A 419 -0.19 -9.53 -16.47
C ALA A 419 -1.02 -10.82 -16.54
N PRO A 420 -0.78 -11.74 -17.49
CA PRO A 420 -1.53 -12.99 -17.61
C PRO A 420 -1.15 -14.06 -16.57
N ALA A 421 -0.06 -13.85 -15.81
CA ALA A 421 0.45 -14.75 -14.78
C ALA A 421 1.41 -14.00 -13.84
N PRO A 422 1.61 -14.45 -12.58
CA PRO A 422 2.47 -13.77 -11.62
C PRO A 422 3.96 -13.99 -11.91
N VAL A 423 4.75 -12.93 -11.68
CA VAL A 423 6.21 -12.93 -11.79
C VAL A 423 6.81 -13.19 -10.40
N ARG A 424 7.86 -14.02 -10.32
CA ARG A 424 8.61 -14.24 -9.08
C ARG A 424 9.66 -13.15 -8.90
N LEU A 425 9.66 -12.51 -7.73
CA LEU A 425 10.54 -11.41 -7.36
C LEU A 425 11.17 -11.68 -5.99
N GLN A 426 12.42 -11.28 -5.80
CA GLN A 426 12.98 -11.07 -4.46
C GLN A 426 12.67 -9.64 -4.02
N GLY A 427 11.86 -9.49 -2.98
CA GLY A 427 11.48 -8.20 -2.42
C GLY A 427 12.66 -7.36 -1.91
N VAL A 428 12.52 -6.04 -1.98
CA VAL A 428 13.42 -5.10 -1.31
C VAL A 428 13.41 -5.31 0.21
N PHE A 429 14.56 -5.06 0.83
CA PHE A 429 14.74 -4.95 2.25
C PHE A 429 14.95 -3.48 2.64
N VAL A 430 14.35 -3.10 3.76
CA VAL A 430 14.62 -1.87 4.51
C VAL A 430 14.60 -2.25 6.00
N SER A 431 15.56 -1.72 6.76
CA SER A 431 15.71 -1.96 8.20
C SER A 431 14.90 -1.00 9.06
N ASP A 432 14.63 -1.39 10.30
CA ASP A 432 13.95 -0.55 11.28
C ASP A 432 14.74 0.75 11.57
N HIS A 433 16.07 0.73 11.43
CA HIS A 433 16.93 1.89 11.57
C HIS A 433 16.76 2.90 10.41
N GLU A 434 16.67 2.42 9.17
CA GLU A 434 16.36 3.25 8.00
C GLU A 434 14.97 3.89 8.12
N ILE A 435 13.97 3.11 8.56
CA ILE A 435 12.61 3.61 8.84
C ILE A 435 12.66 4.67 9.96
N GLN A 436 13.43 4.43 11.03
CA GLN A 436 13.57 5.37 12.13
C GLN A 436 14.22 6.69 11.68
N ARG A 437 15.33 6.65 10.93
CA ARG A 437 15.97 7.86 10.35
C ARG A 437 14.96 8.67 9.53
N LEU A 438 14.14 8.00 8.70
CA LEU A 438 13.12 8.66 7.88
C LEU A 438 12.00 9.30 8.71
N VAL A 439 11.48 8.58 9.70
CA VAL A 439 10.43 9.07 10.60
C VAL A 439 10.93 10.23 11.46
N GLU A 440 12.17 10.17 11.96
CA GLU A 440 12.77 11.25 12.74
C GLU A 440 13.06 12.50 11.91
N TYR A 441 13.57 12.36 10.69
CA TYR A 441 13.69 13.47 9.73
C TYR A 441 12.34 14.21 9.58
N TRP A 442 11.26 13.47 9.33
CA TRP A 442 9.93 14.05 9.13
C TRP A 442 9.31 14.65 10.40
N ARG A 443 9.56 14.07 11.59
CA ARG A 443 9.17 14.65 12.89
C ARG A 443 9.93 15.95 13.19
N MET A 444 11.23 16.00 12.91
CA MET A 444 12.06 17.19 13.10
C MET A 444 11.65 18.33 12.16
N LEU A 445 11.41 18.02 10.88
CA LEU A 445 10.92 19.00 9.90
C LEU A 445 9.54 19.57 10.27
N ALA A 446 8.69 18.77 10.93
CA ALA A 446 7.40 19.20 11.49
C ALA A 446 7.52 20.03 12.80
N GLY A 447 8.74 20.32 13.27
CA GLY A 447 9.00 21.18 14.42
C GLY A 447 8.98 20.50 15.79
N GLY A 448 8.94 19.16 15.85
CA GLY A 448 9.02 18.38 17.09
C GLY A 448 7.80 18.44 18.03
N THR A 449 6.97 19.49 17.94
CA THR A 449 5.63 19.51 18.54
C THR A 449 4.71 18.49 17.89
N ASN A 450 3.76 17.95 18.68
CA ASN A 450 2.72 17.03 18.18
C ASN A 450 2.04 17.57 16.90
N PRO A 451 2.17 16.91 15.73
CA PRO A 451 1.62 17.40 14.47
C PRO A 451 0.10 17.57 14.46
N TYR A 452 -0.62 16.87 15.35
CA TYR A 452 -2.06 16.99 15.52
C TYR A 452 -2.48 18.17 16.42
N ALA A 453 -1.53 18.93 16.96
CA ALA A 453 -1.74 20.07 17.85
C ALA A 453 -1.14 21.40 17.34
N ALA A 454 -0.45 21.40 16.19
CA ALA A 454 0.07 22.61 15.59
C ALA A 454 -1.07 23.52 15.09
N ALA A 455 -1.00 24.82 15.37
CA ALA A 455 -2.05 25.79 15.04
C ALA A 455 -2.20 25.95 13.52
N GLY A 456 -3.25 25.36 12.95
CA GLY A 456 -3.46 25.27 11.50
C GLY A 456 -3.82 23.87 10.99
N THR A 457 -4.24 22.94 11.86
CA THR A 457 -4.80 21.64 11.47
C THR A 457 -5.90 21.81 10.41
N PRO A 458 -5.78 21.18 9.22
CA PRO A 458 -6.86 21.13 8.25
C PRO A 458 -8.09 20.44 8.83
N ALA A 459 -9.29 20.83 8.40
CA ALA A 459 -10.57 20.26 8.85
C ALA A 459 -10.82 18.79 8.40
N ASP A 460 -9.79 18.10 7.92
CA ASP A 460 -9.80 16.75 7.37
C ASP A 460 -9.18 15.71 8.33
N THR A 461 -8.89 16.07 9.59
CA THR A 461 -8.55 15.09 10.64
C THR A 461 -9.73 14.16 10.90
N ILE A 462 -9.50 12.85 11.03
CA ILE A 462 -10.56 11.85 11.28
C ILE A 462 -11.27 12.19 12.62
N PRO A 463 -12.57 12.54 12.63
CA PRO A 463 -13.26 12.92 13.85
C PRO A 463 -13.33 11.78 14.86
N GLU A 464 -13.13 12.08 16.15
CA GLU A 464 -13.10 11.05 17.20
C GLU A 464 -14.46 10.35 17.41
N ASN A 465 -15.56 11.05 17.10
CA ASN A 465 -16.93 10.53 17.15
C ASN A 465 -17.54 10.48 15.74
N VAL A 466 -17.23 9.44 14.96
CA VAL A 466 -17.99 9.11 13.73
C VAL A 466 -19.25 8.33 14.13
N PRO A 467 -20.48 8.82 13.88
CA PRO A 467 -21.69 8.09 14.25
C PRO A 467 -21.90 6.86 13.35
N LEU A 468 -22.06 5.68 13.95
CA LEU A 468 -22.25 4.38 13.26
C LEU A 468 -23.56 4.24 12.45
N LYS A 469 -24.32 5.32 12.24
CA LYS A 469 -25.47 5.37 11.33
C LYS A 469 -25.59 6.74 10.66
N GLN A 470 -25.33 6.77 9.36
CA GLN A 470 -25.84 7.78 8.44
C GLN A 470 -26.20 7.12 7.10
N ALA A 471 -27.27 7.59 6.46
CA ALA A 471 -27.59 7.21 5.09
C ALA A 471 -26.53 7.78 4.13
N PRO A 472 -26.36 7.22 2.90
CA PRO A 472 -25.34 7.71 1.98
C PRO A 472 -25.59 9.16 1.52
N LEU A 473 -24.61 9.80 0.89
CA LEU A 473 -24.60 11.25 0.63
C LEU A 473 -25.58 11.74 -0.47
N TRP A 474 -26.29 10.84 -1.15
CA TRP A 474 -27.28 11.13 -2.21
C TRP A 474 -28.52 11.93 -1.76
N GLU A 475 -28.79 12.07 -0.46
CA GLU A 475 -29.90 12.91 0.05
C GLU A 475 -29.46 14.33 0.49
N GLU A 476 -28.16 14.58 0.70
CA GLU A 476 -27.70 15.85 1.30
C GLU A 476 -27.63 17.04 0.32
N VAL A 477 -27.72 16.78 -0.99
CA VAL A 477 -27.86 17.84 -2.02
C VAL A 477 -29.15 18.66 -1.85
N GLY A 478 -30.09 18.20 -1.02
CA GLY A 478 -31.30 18.92 -0.62
C GLY A 478 -31.14 19.92 0.54
N LYS A 479 -29.92 20.23 1.01
CA LYS A 479 -29.65 21.19 2.11
C LYS A 479 -28.97 22.49 1.65
N ALA A 480 -29.65 23.21 0.76
CA ALA A 480 -29.50 24.66 0.63
C ALA A 480 -30.89 25.30 0.81
N ASP A 481 -30.96 26.34 1.64
CA ASP A 481 -32.11 27.24 1.87
C ASP A 481 -33.49 26.64 2.22
N GLY A 482 -33.60 26.23 3.49
CA GLY A 482 -34.58 26.86 4.39
C GLY A 482 -36.00 26.28 4.50
N ASN A 483 -36.65 25.89 3.41
CA ASN A 483 -38.02 25.35 3.44
C ASN A 483 -38.27 24.32 2.32
N ASP A 484 -38.99 23.24 2.61
CA ASP A 484 -39.60 22.44 1.55
C ASP A 484 -40.71 23.28 0.88
N PRO A 485 -40.82 23.34 -0.46
CA PRO A 485 -41.85 24.14 -1.14
C PRO A 485 -43.30 23.82 -0.74
N LEU A 486 -43.56 22.65 -0.16
CA LEU A 486 -44.88 22.23 0.33
C LEU A 486 -45.01 22.35 1.86
N PHE A 487 -44.02 22.90 2.56
CA PHE A 487 -44.01 22.97 4.04
C PHE A 487 -45.18 23.79 4.60
N GLU A 488 -45.37 25.02 4.10
CA GLU A 488 -46.47 25.89 4.59
C GLU A 488 -47.86 25.32 4.26
N GLU A 489 -48.02 24.66 3.11
CA GLU A 489 -49.25 23.95 2.75
C GLU A 489 -49.50 22.76 3.68
N ALA A 490 -48.45 21.99 3.99
CA ALA A 490 -48.52 20.88 4.94
C ALA A 490 -48.87 21.34 6.36
N VAL A 491 -48.31 22.46 6.82
CA VAL A 491 -48.64 23.09 8.10
C VAL A 491 -50.12 23.52 8.11
N ALA A 492 -50.60 24.17 7.05
CA ALA A 492 -52.01 24.58 6.94
C ALA A 492 -52.98 23.39 6.95
N ILE A 493 -52.62 22.28 6.28
CA ILE A 493 -53.39 21.03 6.31
C ILE A 493 -53.41 20.46 7.74
N ILE A 494 -52.26 20.31 8.39
CA ILE A 494 -52.16 19.70 9.73
C ILE A 494 -52.89 20.53 10.79
N ARG A 495 -52.75 21.87 10.77
CA ARG A 495 -53.50 22.77 11.67
C ARG A 495 -55.01 22.68 11.47
N LYS A 496 -55.49 22.44 10.24
CA LYS A 496 -56.92 22.27 9.93
C LYS A 496 -57.47 20.91 10.36
N GLU A 497 -56.72 19.83 10.18
CA GLU A 497 -57.16 18.47 10.53
C GLU A 497 -56.92 18.12 12.01
N GLY A 498 -56.10 18.92 12.72
CA GLY A 498 -55.82 18.76 14.16
C GLY A 498 -54.94 17.57 14.54
N LYS A 499 -54.45 16.81 13.56
CA LYS A 499 -53.55 15.66 13.73
C LYS A 499 -52.54 15.61 12.60
N ALA A 500 -51.32 15.13 12.88
CA ALA A 500 -50.28 14.93 11.88
C ALA A 500 -49.95 13.44 11.71
N SER A 501 -49.72 13.01 10.46
CA SER A 501 -49.07 11.74 10.16
C SER A 501 -48.43 11.78 8.77
N VAL A 502 -47.35 11.00 8.61
CA VAL A 502 -46.64 10.87 7.32
C VAL A 502 -47.60 10.41 6.22
N SER A 503 -48.41 9.38 6.51
CA SER A 503 -49.37 8.82 5.55
C SER A 503 -50.55 9.75 5.21
N MET A 504 -50.91 10.70 6.08
CA MET A 504 -51.87 11.75 5.76
C MET A 504 -51.27 12.75 4.75
N LEU A 505 -50.05 13.24 4.99
CA LEU A 505 -49.40 14.17 4.07
C LEU A 505 -49.12 13.55 2.71
N GLN A 506 -48.68 12.28 2.65
CA GLN A 506 -48.54 11.54 1.38
C GLN A 506 -49.84 11.57 0.55
N ARG A 507 -51.00 11.37 1.20
CA ARG A 507 -52.31 11.34 0.53
C ARG A 507 -52.81 12.72 0.13
N ARG A 508 -52.63 13.74 0.98
CA ARG A 508 -53.11 15.11 0.73
C ARG A 508 -52.25 15.86 -0.30
N LEU A 509 -50.92 15.77 -0.17
CA LEU A 509 -49.95 16.49 -1.01
C LEU A 509 -49.39 15.66 -2.18
N ARG A 510 -49.79 14.38 -2.30
CA ARG A 510 -49.33 13.43 -3.35
C ARG A 510 -47.80 13.24 -3.39
N ILE A 511 -47.16 13.27 -2.22
CA ILE A 511 -45.70 13.14 -2.05
C ILE A 511 -45.26 11.73 -1.60
N GLY A 512 -44.00 11.38 -1.88
CA GLY A 512 -43.37 10.15 -1.42
C GLY A 512 -43.12 10.13 0.10
N TYR A 513 -42.93 8.93 0.66
CA TYR A 513 -42.80 8.70 2.12
C TYR A 513 -41.65 9.49 2.75
N THR A 514 -40.45 9.49 2.16
CA THR A 514 -39.28 10.23 2.67
C THR A 514 -39.52 11.74 2.75
N ARG A 515 -40.10 12.35 1.70
CA ARG A 515 -40.46 13.77 1.70
C ARG A 515 -41.56 14.08 2.72
N ALA A 516 -42.55 13.19 2.86
CA ALA A 516 -43.59 13.35 3.87
C ALA A 516 -43.05 13.24 5.30
N SER A 517 -42.14 12.30 5.59
CA SER A 517 -41.47 12.21 6.90
C SER A 517 -40.70 13.48 7.19
N ARG A 518 -39.80 13.88 6.28
CA ARG A 518 -39.00 15.11 6.40
C ARG A 518 -39.85 16.34 6.73
N ILE A 519 -41.03 16.47 6.12
CA ILE A 519 -41.94 17.59 6.40
C ILE A 519 -42.57 17.49 7.80
N VAL A 520 -42.95 16.30 8.29
CA VAL A 520 -43.44 16.11 9.67
C VAL A 520 -42.31 16.30 10.70
N ASP A 521 -41.11 15.82 10.40
CA ASP A 521 -39.95 15.94 11.29
C ASP A 521 -39.50 17.41 11.40
N MET A 522 -39.50 18.17 10.29
CA MET A 522 -39.33 19.64 10.30
C MET A 522 -40.43 20.40 11.07
N MET A 523 -41.62 19.81 11.26
CA MET A 523 -42.67 20.40 12.12
C MET A 523 -42.44 20.09 13.61
N GLU A 524 -41.81 18.97 13.95
CA GLU A 524 -41.42 18.65 15.32
C GLU A 524 -40.25 19.54 15.77
N ASP A 525 -39.22 19.70 14.93
CA ASP A 525 -38.12 20.66 15.13
C ASP A 525 -38.64 22.09 15.39
N ARG A 526 -39.68 22.50 14.65
CA ARG A 526 -40.33 23.82 14.78
C ARG A 526 -41.44 23.86 15.84
N LYS A 527 -41.65 22.78 16.61
CA LYS A 527 -42.67 22.63 17.67
C LYS A 527 -44.13 22.87 17.23
N ILE A 528 -44.41 22.65 15.95
CA ILE A 528 -45.77 22.69 15.38
C ILE A 528 -46.51 21.39 15.68
N VAL A 529 -45.80 20.25 15.75
CA VAL A 529 -46.31 18.95 16.17
C VAL A 529 -45.47 18.37 17.31
N GLY A 530 -46.07 17.51 18.12
CA GLY A 530 -45.41 16.78 19.21
C GLY A 530 -44.82 15.44 18.76
N PRO A 531 -44.18 14.69 19.68
CA PRO A 531 -43.65 13.36 19.41
C PRO A 531 -44.77 12.34 19.05
N PRO A 532 -44.42 11.19 18.45
CA PRO A 532 -45.39 10.16 18.08
C PRO A 532 -46.11 9.53 19.27
N GLU A 533 -47.43 9.40 19.16
CA GLU A 533 -48.29 8.79 20.18
C GLU A 533 -48.18 7.25 20.13
N GLY A 534 -47.19 6.72 20.85
CA GLY A 534 -47.01 5.28 21.09
C GLY A 534 -46.66 4.49 19.83
N ALA A 535 -47.35 3.36 19.62
CA ALA A 535 -47.15 2.51 18.44
C ALA A 535 -47.73 3.11 17.13
N THR A 536 -48.44 4.24 17.23
CA THR A 536 -49.14 4.88 16.11
C THR A 536 -48.28 5.98 15.47
N GLN A 537 -48.25 6.01 14.14
CA GLN A 537 -47.59 7.05 13.33
C GLN A 537 -48.38 8.39 13.33
N MET A 538 -49.10 8.71 14.41
CA MET A 538 -49.82 9.95 14.62
C MET A 538 -49.06 10.84 15.62
N ARG A 539 -49.01 12.15 15.34
CA ARG A 539 -48.44 13.19 16.20
C ARG A 539 -49.51 14.22 16.52
N GLN A 540 -49.57 14.67 17.77
CA GLN A 540 -50.47 15.74 18.21
C GLN A 540 -50.02 17.09 17.61
N VAL A 541 -50.97 17.98 17.29
CA VAL A 541 -50.65 19.36 16.86
C VAL A 541 -50.50 20.25 18.09
N LEU A 542 -49.38 20.96 18.19
CA LEU A 542 -49.04 21.82 19.32
C LEU A 542 -49.29 23.31 19.01
N ASP A 543 -49.18 23.73 17.74
CA ASP A 543 -49.42 25.11 17.32
C ASP A 543 -50.39 25.20 16.14
N PHE A 544 -51.57 25.77 16.43
CA PHE A 544 -52.64 26.02 15.47
C PHE A 544 -52.56 27.38 14.77
N GLY A 545 -51.66 28.28 15.20
CA GLY A 545 -51.58 29.66 14.72
C GLY A 545 -52.92 30.39 14.80
N ASN A 546 -53.25 31.17 13.76
CA ASN A 546 -54.55 31.85 13.64
C ASN A 546 -55.70 30.91 13.21
N THR A 547 -55.50 29.59 13.18
CA THR A 547 -56.57 28.64 12.85
C THR A 547 -57.44 28.43 14.09
N PRO A 548 -58.77 28.63 14.03
CA PRO A 548 -59.63 28.30 15.17
C PRO A 548 -59.50 26.80 15.48
N LEU A 549 -59.30 26.48 16.76
CA LEU A 549 -59.16 25.11 17.25
C LEU A 549 -60.27 24.21 16.70
N PRO A 550 -59.97 22.98 16.23
CA PRO A 550 -60.99 22.00 15.92
C PRO A 550 -61.93 21.85 17.10
N LYS A 551 -63.24 21.96 16.87
CA LYS A 551 -64.23 21.75 17.93
C LYS A 551 -64.08 20.32 18.44
N ASN A 552 -63.60 20.16 19.67
CA ASN A 552 -63.59 18.88 20.35
C ASN A 552 -65.02 18.39 20.48
N ASN A 553 -65.36 17.34 19.73
CA ASN A 553 -66.48 16.47 20.08
C ASN A 553 -66.07 15.64 21.30
N MET A 554 -66.04 16.29 22.47
CA MET A 554 -66.24 15.61 23.74
C MET A 554 -67.71 15.17 23.78
N GLY A 555 -67.97 13.99 23.24
CA GLY A 555 -69.14 13.21 23.59
C GLY A 555 -68.92 12.53 24.95
N GLU A 556 -70.02 12.25 25.63
CA GLU A 556 -70.10 11.45 26.85
C GLU A 556 -69.80 9.95 26.58
#